data_AF-X1BV79-F1
#
_entry.id   AF-X1BV79-F1
#
_cell.length_a   1.000
_cell.length_b   1.000
_cell.length_c   1.000
_cell.angle_alpha   90.00
_cell.angle_beta   90.00
_cell.angle_gamma   90.00
#
_symmetry.space_group_name_H-M   'P 1'
#
loop_
_entity.id
_entity.type
_entity.pdbx_description
1 polymer ?
#
loop_
_entity_poly.entity_id
_entity_poly.type
_entity_poly.pdbx_seq_one_letter_code
_entity_poly.pdbx_strand_id
1 'polypeptide(L)'
;MREIGVTPIYHKTRECKAKTIVNVGGAGSSKSYSIAQLLIEKLCQEKNKKIGICRKTFPALRMTALDLVMGLLKDYGIYNPNNHNKSNNTYSHNSNQIQFFSLDEV
;
A
#
# COMPACT_ATOMS: atom_id res chain seq x y z
N MET A 1 -0.76 -8.11 -21.19
CA MET A 1 -0.83 -7.23 -20.00
C MET A 1 -2.13 -7.58 -19.29
N ARG A 2 -2.11 -7.97 -18.01
CA ARG A 2 -3.34 -8.32 -17.28
C ARG A 2 -4.08 -7.02 -16.93
N GLU A 3 -5.37 -6.95 -17.20
CA GLU A 3 -6.18 -5.79 -16.81
C GLU A 3 -6.36 -5.79 -15.28
N ILE A 4 -5.99 -4.69 -14.62
CA ILE A 4 -6.13 -4.55 -13.17
C ILE A 4 -7.51 -3.96 -12.89
N GLY A 5 -8.41 -4.77 -12.32
CA GLY A 5 -9.72 -4.32 -11.88
C GLY A 5 -9.61 -3.32 -10.73
N VAL A 6 -10.29 -2.18 -10.85
CA VAL A 6 -10.36 -1.13 -9.83
C VAL A 6 -11.82 -0.82 -9.49
N THR A 7 -12.06 -0.22 -8.33
CA THR A 7 -13.42 0.16 -7.89
C THR A 7 -13.62 1.68 -7.95
N PRO A 8 -14.86 2.19 -7.86
CA PRO A 8 -15.13 3.63 -7.82
C PRO A 8 -14.40 4.36 -6.67
N ILE A 9 -14.10 3.67 -5.56
CA ILE A 9 -13.36 4.25 -4.42
C ILE A 9 -11.91 4.53 -4.82
N TYR A 10 -11.30 3.69 -5.65
CA TYR A 10 -9.96 3.93 -6.18
C TYR A 10 -9.94 5.23 -7.00
N HIS A 11 -10.87 5.39 -7.96
CA HIS A 11 -10.95 6.61 -8.77
C HIS A 11 -11.18 7.86 -7.92
N LYS A 12 -12.15 7.83 -7.00
CA LYS A 12 -12.42 8.94 -6.07
C LYS A 12 -11.19 9.30 -5.22
N THR A 13 -10.45 8.30 -4.73
CA THR A 13 -9.25 8.54 -3.91
C THR A 13 -8.12 9.11 -4.76
N ARG A 14 -7.93 8.61 -5.99
CA ARG A 14 -6.88 9.04 -6.93
C ARG A 14 -7.06 10.47 -7.43
N GLU A 15 -8.31 10.87 -7.69
CA GLU A 15 -8.65 12.20 -8.21
C GLU A 15 -8.73 13.27 -7.12
N CYS A 16 -8.88 12.86 -5.85
CA CYS A 16 -8.96 13.79 -4.74
C CYS A 16 -7.64 14.53 -4.51
N LYS A 17 -7.71 15.86 -4.44
CA LYS A 17 -6.56 16.75 -4.23
C LYS A 17 -6.36 17.16 -2.77
N ALA A 18 -7.23 16.69 -1.87
CA ALA A 18 -7.12 17.02 -0.45
C ALA A 18 -5.83 16.44 0.15
N LYS A 19 -5.20 17.18 1.05
CA LYS A 19 -4.00 16.73 1.79
C LYS A 19 -4.29 15.47 2.64
N THR A 20 -5.51 15.37 3.16
CA THR A 20 -5.98 14.27 4.00
C THR A 20 -7.24 13.68 3.40
N ILE A 21 -7.25 12.36 3.20
CA ILE A 21 -8.40 11.61 2.68
C ILE A 21 -8.73 10.52 3.69
N VAL A 22 -9.99 10.45 4.11
CA VAL A 22 -10.48 9.44 5.04
C VAL A 22 -11.58 8.62 4.36
N ASN A 23 -11.31 7.33 4.15
CA ASN A 23 -12.28 6.40 3.58
C ASN A 23 -12.99 5.64 4.72
N VAL A 24 -14.25 6.00 4.99
CA VAL A 24 -15.09 5.39 6.05
C VAL A 24 -16.22 4.55 5.45
N GLY A 25 -16.54 3.41 6.06
CA GLY A 25 -17.65 2.55 5.65
C GLY A 25 -17.51 1.12 6.17
N GLY A 26 -18.51 0.27 5.89
CA GLY A 26 -18.56 -1.11 6.37
C GLY A 26 -17.40 -2.01 5.91
N ALA A 27 -17.21 -3.14 6.57
CA ALA A 27 -16.26 -4.16 6.15
C ALA A 27 -16.58 -4.65 4.71
N GLY A 28 -15.55 -5.02 3.94
CA GLY A 28 -15.74 -5.51 2.57
C GLY A 28 -16.04 -4.44 1.51
N SER A 29 -16.16 -3.16 1.86
CA SER A 29 -16.48 -2.10 0.89
C SER A 29 -15.26 -1.63 0.05
N SER A 30 -14.32 -2.52 -0.28
CA SER A 30 -13.09 -2.30 -1.07
C SER A 30 -12.07 -1.25 -0.60
N LYS A 31 -12.31 -0.48 0.47
CA LYS A 31 -11.49 0.69 0.86
C LYS A 31 -10.00 0.39 0.97
N SER A 32 -9.62 -0.60 1.78
CA SER A 32 -8.22 -0.96 2.00
C SER A 32 -7.53 -1.40 0.71
N TYR A 33 -8.25 -2.17 -0.12
CA TYR A 33 -7.76 -2.64 -1.41
C TYR A 33 -7.52 -1.47 -2.38
N SER A 34 -8.50 -0.57 -2.51
CA SER A 34 -8.40 0.63 -3.36
C SER A 34 -7.25 1.55 -2.93
N ILE A 35 -7.04 1.74 -1.63
CA ILE A 35 -5.90 2.53 -1.11
C ILE A 35 -4.58 1.82 -1.45
N ALA A 36 -4.48 0.50 -1.23
CA ALA A 36 -3.28 -0.26 -1.53
C ALA A 36 -2.93 -0.21 -3.04
N GLN A 37 -3.93 -0.30 -3.92
CA GLN A 37 -3.76 -0.12 -5.36
C GLN A 37 -3.17 1.26 -5.70
N LEU A 38 -3.71 2.33 -5.12
CA LEU A 38 -3.20 3.68 -5.33
C LEU A 38 -1.76 3.85 -4.81
N LEU A 39 -1.43 3.28 -3.65
CA LEU A 39 -0.07 3.33 -3.12
C LEU A 39 0.93 2.60 -4.01
N ILE A 40 0.54 1.45 -4.58
CA ILE A 40 1.36 0.69 -5.53
C ILE A 40 1.51 1.46 -6.85
N GLU A 41 0.44 2.08 -7.37
CA GLU A 41 0.52 2.94 -8.55
C GLU A 41 1.56 4.06 -8.35
N LYS A 42 1.49 4.76 -7.20
CA LYS A 42 2.45 5.80 -6.83
C LYS A 42 3.87 5.26 -6.68
N LEU A 43 4.02 4.08 -6.07
CA LEU A 43 5.30 3.40 -5.94
C LEU A 43 5.94 3.11 -7.31
N CYS A 44 5.15 2.78 -8.33
CA CYS A 44 5.67 2.45 -9.66
C CYS A 44 5.86 3.67 -10.57
N GLN A 45 4.96 4.66 -10.50
CA GLN A 45 4.91 5.75 -11.48
C GLN A 45 5.64 7.03 -11.02
N GLU A 46 5.77 7.25 -9.71
CA GLU A 46 6.44 8.44 -9.18
C GLU A 46 7.93 8.19 -8.93
N LYS A 47 8.67 9.21 -8.47
CA LYS A 47 10.09 9.11 -8.13
C LYS A 47 10.35 9.70 -6.76
N ASN A 48 11.32 9.13 -6.04
CA ASN A 48 11.82 9.61 -4.75
C ASN A 48 10.74 9.72 -3.64
N LYS A 49 9.76 8.81 -3.64
CA LYS A 49 8.68 8.74 -2.65
C LYS A 49 9.05 7.80 -1.50
N LYS A 50 8.75 8.23 -0.28
CA LYS A 50 8.74 7.40 0.93
C LYS A 50 7.31 7.28 1.42
N ILE A 51 6.76 6.07 1.37
CA ILE A 51 5.36 5.78 1.71
C ILE A 51 5.34 5.04 3.05
N GLY A 52 4.76 5.65 4.07
CA GLY A 52 4.55 5.01 5.37
C GLY A 52 3.21 4.30 5.43
N ILE A 53 3.19 3.03 5.83
CA ILE A 53 1.98 2.27 6.10
C ILE A 53 2.04 1.79 7.54
N CYS A 54 1.08 2.24 8.35
CA CYS A 54 1.09 1.96 9.78
C CYS A 54 -0.26 1.44 10.29
N ARG A 55 -0.19 0.78 11.44
CA ARG A 55 -1.32 0.35 12.26
C ARG A 55 -0.88 0.41 13.73
N LYS A 56 -1.84 0.42 14.65
CA LYS A 56 -1.58 0.43 16.09
C LYS A 56 -0.46 -0.53 16.52
N THR A 57 -0.62 -1.83 16.24
CA THR A 57 0.36 -2.86 16.58
C THR A 57 0.99 -3.52 15.35
N PHE A 58 2.23 -4.00 15.48
CA PHE A 58 2.93 -4.70 14.40
C PHE A 58 2.24 -6.02 14.00
N PRO A 59 1.76 -6.88 14.93
CA PRO A 59 1.01 -8.08 14.56
C PRO A 59 -0.22 -7.78 13.70
N ALA A 60 -0.99 -6.75 14.06
CA ALA A 60 -2.17 -6.36 13.28
C ALA A 60 -1.78 -5.79 11.91
N LEU A 61 -0.68 -5.03 11.81
CA LEU A 61 -0.14 -4.55 10.54
C LEU A 61 0.25 -5.72 9.63
N ARG A 62 1.00 -6.69 10.16
CA ARG A 62 1.49 -7.88 9.45
C ARG A 62 0.35 -8.70 8.87
N MET A 63 -0.69 -8.97 9.67
CA MET A 63 -1.84 -9.78 9.26
C MET A 63 -2.80 -9.05 8.30
N THR A 64 -2.61 -7.76 8.02
CA THR A 64 -3.55 -6.98 7.21
C THR A 64 -2.88 -6.14 6.12
N ALA A 65 -2.51 -4.90 6.41
CA ALA A 65 -2.06 -3.96 5.38
C ALA A 65 -0.73 -4.40 4.73
N LEU A 66 0.18 -4.99 5.50
CA LEU A 66 1.42 -5.54 4.95
C LEU A 66 1.11 -6.72 4.01
N ASP A 67 0.38 -7.72 4.49
CA ASP A 67 0.01 -8.89 3.70
C ASP A 67 -0.73 -8.50 2.40
N LEU A 68 -1.71 -7.58 2.50
CA LEU A 68 -2.44 -7.06 1.35
C LEU A 68 -1.53 -6.41 0.30
N VAL A 69 -0.64 -5.50 0.72
CA VAL A 69 0.25 -4.79 -0.22
C VAL A 69 1.23 -5.77 -0.87
N MET A 70 1.78 -6.71 -0.09
CA MET A 70 2.72 -7.70 -0.61
C MET A 70 2.04 -8.73 -1.52
N GLY A 71 0.80 -9.10 -1.23
CA GLY A 71 -0.04 -9.92 -2.10
C GLY A 71 -0.29 -9.23 -3.44
N LEU A 72 -0.74 -7.98 -3.42
CA LEU A 72 -0.97 -7.19 -4.63
C LEU A 72 0.28 -7.02 -5.49
N LEU A 73 1.44 -6.76 -4.87
CA LEU A 73 2.70 -6.69 -5.60
C LEU A 73 3.02 -8.00 -6.33
N LYS A 74 2.74 -9.15 -5.72
CA LYS A 74 2.93 -10.47 -6.36
C LYS A 74 1.91 -10.68 -7.47
N ASP A 75 0.64 -10.38 -7.22
CA ASP A 75 -0.45 -10.56 -8.18
C ASP A 75 -0.24 -9.73 -9.46
N TYR A 76 0.36 -8.54 -9.30
CA TYR A 76 0.71 -7.65 -10.41
C TYR A 76 2.06 -7.97 -11.06
N GLY A 77 2.79 -8.97 -10.57
CA GLY A 77 4.12 -9.33 -11.09
C GLY A 77 5.21 -8.29 -10.80
N ILE A 78 4.99 -7.40 -9.83
CA ILE A 78 5.91 -6.32 -9.43
C ILE A 78 6.85 -6.78 -8.32
N TYR A 79 6.42 -7.75 -7.51
CA TYR A 79 7.17 -8.20 -6.35
C TYR A 79 8.53 -8.79 -6.75
N ASN A 80 9.59 -8.21 -6.20
CA ASN A 80 10.95 -8.74 -6.29
C ASN A 80 11.48 -9.03 -4.86
N PRO A 81 11.90 -10.27 -4.54
CA PRO A 81 12.40 -10.60 -3.22
C PRO A 81 13.67 -9.81 -2.82
N ASN A 82 14.53 -9.43 -3.78
CA ASN A 82 15.73 -8.64 -3.51
C ASN A 82 15.41 -7.22 -3.03
N ASN A 83 14.19 -6.76 -3.30
CA ASN A 83 13.73 -5.43 -2.89
C ASN A 83 12.99 -5.45 -1.54
N HIS A 84 12.78 -6.63 -0.96
CA HIS A 84 12.03 -6.79 0.28
C HIS A 84 12.98 -7.01 1.46
N ASN A 85 13.21 -5.97 2.26
CA ASN A 85 13.93 -6.08 3.51
C ASN A 85 12.97 -6.42 4.66
N LYS A 86 12.92 -7.70 5.02
CA LYS A 86 12.03 -8.22 6.08
C LYS A 86 12.42 -7.77 7.48
N SER A 87 13.71 -7.52 7.73
CA SER A 87 14.19 -7.09 9.05
C SER A 87 13.78 -5.64 9.32
N ASN A 88 13.90 -4.79 8.31
CA ASN A 88 13.54 -3.37 8.41
C ASN A 88 12.09 -3.09 8.04
N ASN A 89 11.34 -4.12 7.64
CA ASN A 89 9.95 -4.01 7.17
C ASN A 89 9.79 -2.97 6.06
N THR A 90 10.66 -3.04 5.03
CA THR A 90 10.60 -2.15 3.87
C THR A 90 10.51 -2.90 2.56
N TYR A 91 9.86 -2.27 1.58
CA TYR A 91 9.86 -2.72 0.19
C TYR A 91 10.27 -1.57 -0.72
N SER A 92 11.32 -1.78 -1.51
CA SER A 92 11.85 -0.77 -2.44
C SER A 92 11.40 -1.05 -3.87
N HIS A 93 11.19 0.00 -4.66
CA HIS A 93 10.94 -0.14 -6.09
C HIS A 93 11.42 1.12 -6.81
N ASN A 94 12.36 0.97 -7.74
CA ASN A 94 13.10 2.07 -8.35
C ASN A 94 13.71 2.98 -7.25
N SER A 95 13.43 4.29 -7.29
CA SER A 95 13.87 5.24 -6.25
C SER A 95 12.84 5.47 -5.15
N ASN A 96 11.77 4.66 -5.09
CA ASN A 96 10.72 4.75 -4.09
C ASN A 96 10.83 3.63 -3.05
N GLN A 97 10.24 3.86 -1.89
CA GLN A 97 10.21 2.89 -0.79
C GLN A 97 8.90 2.94 -0.01
N ILE A 98 8.38 1.78 0.36
CA ILE A 98 7.35 1.61 1.39
C ILE A 98 8.04 1.17 2.68
N GLN A 99 7.65 1.79 3.80
CA GLN A 99 8.02 1.37 5.16
C GLN A 99 6.76 0.99 5.94
N PHE A 100 6.80 -0.19 6.56
CA PHE A 100 5.75 -0.71 7.42
C PHE A 100 6.17 -0.57 8.89
N PHE A 101 5.38 0.14 9.70
CA PHE A 101 5.70 0.37 11.11
C PHE A 101 4.46 0.38 11.99
N SER A 102 4.64 0.03 13.27
CA SER A 102 3.58 0.13 14.26
C SER A 102 3.59 1.50 14.95
N LEU A 103 2.46 1.94 15.49
CA LEU A 103 2.37 3.19 16.23
C LEU A 103 2.69 3.02 17.73
N ASP A 104 2.54 1.80 18.25
CA ASP A 104 2.81 1.49 19.66
C ASP A 104 4.32 1.29 19.95
N GLU A 105 5.18 1.24 18.93
CA GLU A 105 6.65 1.12 19.05
C GLU A 105 7.37 2.47 18.86
N VAL A 106 6.69 3.59 19.13
CA VAL A 106 7.28 4.94 19.13
C VAL A 106 7.55 5.43 20.54
#